data_AF-A0A529NC70-F1
#
_entry.id   AF-A0A529NC70-F1
#
_cell.length_a   1.000
_cell.length_b   1.000
_cell.length_c   1.000
_cell.angle_alpha   90.00
_cell.angle_beta   90.00
_cell.angle_gamma   90.00
#
_symmetry.space_group_name_H-M   'P 1'
#
loop_
_entity.id
_entity.type
_entity.pdbx_description
1 polymer ?
#
loop_
_entity_poly.entity_id
_entity_poly.type
_entity_poly.pdbx_seq_one_letter_code
_entity_poly.pdbx_strand_id
1 'polypeptide(L)'
;MLDLVRPSLAGFFEGTNPTPPVHLGTRYDAAGNFLLEPGNTVVSHLVNGSPSEAAVIEVRERMRAMLDANRLAFTPVSSLHMTLFQGIIERRRRLPYWPRD
;
A
#
# COMPACT_ATOMS: atom_id res chain seq x y z
N MET A 1 3.78 -22.17 17.96
CA MET A 1 4.18 -21.59 16.66
C MET A 1 3.41 -20.32 16.31
N LEU A 2 2.22 -20.09 16.89
CA LEU A 2 1.51 -18.80 16.81
C LEU A 2 2.06 -17.73 17.77
N ASP A 3 2.84 -18.11 18.78
CA ASP A 3 3.45 -17.19 19.77
C ASP A 3 4.53 -16.26 19.19
N LEU A 4 4.88 -16.44 17.91
CA LEU A 4 5.85 -15.64 17.16
C LEU A 4 5.21 -14.61 16.23
N VAL A 5 3.89 -14.64 16.03
CA VAL A 5 3.21 -13.70 15.14
C VAL A 5 3.01 -12.38 15.88
N ARG A 6 3.65 -11.32 15.39
CA ARG A 6 3.44 -9.98 15.94
C ARG A 6 1.96 -9.62 15.83
N PRO A 7 1.30 -9.12 16.89
CA PRO A 7 -0.12 -8.75 16.84
C PRO A 7 -0.48 -7.80 15.71
N SER A 8 0.46 -6.93 15.29
CA SER A 8 0.29 -6.02 14.16
C SER A 8 0.08 -6.70 12.80
N LEU A 9 0.36 -8.00 12.69
CA LEU A 9 0.15 -8.78 11.46
C LEU A 9 -1.17 -9.54 11.45
N ALA A 10 -1.87 -9.65 12.58
CA ALA A 10 -3.07 -10.48 12.72
C ALA A 10 -4.16 -10.11 11.68
N GLY A 11 -4.30 -8.84 11.32
CA GLY A 11 -5.30 -8.39 10.34
C GLY A 11 -5.11 -8.92 8.91
N PHE A 12 -3.95 -9.50 8.59
CA PHE A 12 -3.63 -10.03 7.27
C PHE A 12 -3.78 -11.55 7.15
N PHE A 13 -4.04 -12.26 8.24
CA PHE A 13 -4.27 -13.71 8.21
C PHE A 13 -5.73 -14.00 7.92
N GLU A 14 -5.97 -14.95 7.01
CA GLU A 14 -7.32 -15.41 6.63
C GLU A 14 -8.14 -15.89 7.84
N GLY A 15 -7.50 -16.60 8.79
CA GLY A 15 -8.17 -17.12 9.99
C GLY A 15 -8.70 -16.06 10.95
N THR A 16 -8.19 -14.83 10.88
CA THR A 16 -8.60 -13.70 11.74
C THR A 16 -9.28 -12.57 10.96
N ASN A 17 -9.15 -12.56 9.64
CA ASN A 17 -9.83 -11.63 8.76
C ASN A 17 -10.28 -12.34 7.47
N PRO A 18 -11.52 -12.85 7.42
CA PRO A 18 -12.05 -13.57 6.26
C PRO A 18 -12.54 -12.63 5.14
N THR A 19 -12.54 -11.31 5.37
CA THR A 19 -13.04 -10.35 4.38
C THR A 19 -11.98 -10.06 3.32
N PRO A 20 -12.37 -9.93 2.04
CA PRO A 20 -11.45 -9.47 1.01
C PRO A 20 -10.85 -8.10 1.35
N PRO A 21 -9.61 -7.79 0.94
CA PRO A 21 -9.02 -6.48 1.15
C PRO A 21 -9.92 -5.36 0.62
N VAL A 22 -10.13 -4.31 1.43
CA VAL A 22 -11.05 -3.20 1.15
C VAL A 22 -10.80 -2.49 -0.19
N HIS A 23 -9.58 -2.56 -0.72
CA HIS A 23 -9.16 -1.90 -1.95
C HIS A 23 -9.17 -2.82 -3.19
N LEU A 24 -9.48 -4.10 -3.02
CA LEU A 24 -9.61 -5.05 -4.13
C LEU A 24 -10.77 -4.64 -5.05
N GLY A 25 -10.52 -4.60 -6.36
CA GLY A 25 -11.48 -4.17 -7.38
C GLY A 25 -11.70 -2.66 -7.47
N THR A 26 -11.01 -1.86 -6.64
CA THR A 26 -11.11 -0.40 -6.67
C THR A 26 -9.78 0.28 -6.90
N ARG A 27 -8.73 -0.11 -6.16
CA ARG A 27 -7.36 0.39 -6.35
C ARG A 27 -6.50 -0.56 -7.15
N TYR A 28 -6.73 -1.85 -7.01
CA TYR A 28 -6.03 -2.90 -7.74
C TYR A 28 -6.95 -4.08 -8.04
N ASP A 29 -6.66 -4.81 -9.12
CA ASP A 29 -7.36 -6.04 -9.47
C ASP A 29 -6.78 -7.28 -8.76
N ALA A 30 -7.37 -8.44 -8.98
CA ALA A 30 -6.91 -9.71 -8.38
C ALA A 30 -5.54 -10.17 -8.90
N ALA A 31 -5.06 -9.62 -10.02
CA ALA A 31 -3.72 -9.86 -10.55
C ALA A 31 -2.68 -8.87 -10.00
N GLY A 32 -3.10 -7.90 -9.17
CA GLY A 32 -2.24 -6.89 -8.58
C GLY A 32 -1.96 -5.68 -9.49
N ASN A 33 -2.68 -5.53 -10.59
CA ASN A 33 -2.55 -4.34 -11.44
C ASN A 33 -3.31 -3.17 -10.81
N PHE A 34 -2.69 -1.99 -10.79
CA PHE A 34 -3.34 -0.78 -10.30
C PHE A 34 -4.41 -0.30 -11.28
N LEU A 35 -5.57 0.07 -10.72
CA LEU A 35 -6.72 0.59 -11.44
C LEU A 35 -6.74 2.13 -11.38
N LEU A 36 -7.53 2.74 -12.25
CA LEU A 36 -7.67 4.20 -12.29
C LEU A 36 -8.42 4.69 -11.04
N GLU A 37 -7.69 5.33 -10.12
CA GLU A 37 -8.22 5.94 -8.90
C GLU A 37 -7.63 7.36 -8.73
N PRO A 38 -8.09 8.36 -9.52
CA PRO A 38 -7.46 9.67 -9.56
C PRO A 38 -7.70 10.47 -8.28
N GLY A 39 -6.74 11.34 -7.95
CA GLY A 39 -6.75 12.16 -6.75
C GLY A 39 -5.54 13.07 -6.67
N ASN A 40 -5.37 13.74 -5.52
CA ASN A 40 -4.19 14.52 -5.20
C ASN A 40 -3.75 14.27 -3.74
N THR A 41 -2.50 14.56 -3.43
CA THR A 41 -1.91 14.32 -2.12
C THR A 41 -0.63 15.16 -1.96
N VAL A 42 -0.23 15.42 -0.71
CA VAL A 42 1.08 16.00 -0.38
C VAL A 42 1.96 14.87 0.14
N VAL A 43 3.09 14.66 -0.53
CA VAL A 43 3.97 13.53 -0.29
C VAL A 43 5.44 13.96 -0.23
N SER A 44 6.25 13.18 0.48
CA SER A 44 7.71 13.24 0.41
C SER A 44 8.22 11.96 -0.22
N HIS A 45 8.79 12.06 -1.42
CA HIS A 45 9.43 10.93 -2.09
C HIS A 45 10.76 10.57 -1.42
N LEU A 46 11.21 9.34 -1.64
CA LEU A 46 12.61 9.01 -1.40
C LEU A 46 13.49 9.79 -2.39
N VAL A 47 14.69 10.16 -1.96
CA VAL A 47 15.66 10.80 -2.83
C VAL A 47 16.32 9.71 -3.69
N ASN A 48 16.16 9.81 -5.01
CA ASN A 48 16.70 8.85 -5.96
C ASN A 48 18.23 8.71 -5.81
N GLY A 49 18.71 7.47 -5.74
CA GLY A 49 20.12 7.12 -5.54
C GLY A 49 20.63 7.31 -4.12
N SER A 50 19.78 7.72 -3.17
CA SER A 50 20.20 7.89 -1.77
C SER A 50 20.41 6.54 -1.06
N PRO A 51 21.27 6.48 -0.02
CA PRO A 51 21.41 5.29 0.81
C PRO A 51 20.08 4.82 1.44
N SER A 52 19.20 5.77 1.78
CA SER A 52 17.88 5.45 2.32
C SER A 52 16.98 4.78 1.29
N GLU A 53 17.00 5.24 0.03
CA GLU A 53 16.28 4.56 -1.05
C GLU A 53 16.79 3.14 -1.25
N ALA A 54 18.12 2.96 -1.29
CA ALA A 54 18.73 1.64 -1.45
C ALA A 54 18.31 0.67 -0.34
N ALA A 55 18.30 1.12 0.92
CA ALA A 55 17.88 0.30 2.05
C ALA A 55 16.39 -0.11 1.97
N VAL A 56 15.51 0.78 1.51
CA VAL A 56 14.08 0.46 1.32
C VAL A 56 13.89 -0.53 0.16
N ILE A 57 14.62 -0.35 -0.94
CA ILE A 57 14.59 -1.28 -2.08
C ILE A 57 15.07 -2.67 -1.65
N GLU A 58 16.12 -2.77 -0.82
CA GLU A 58 16.61 -4.07 -0.33
C GLU A 58 15.52 -4.83 0.44
N VAL A 59 14.81 -4.17 1.35
CA VAL A 59 13.70 -4.78 2.08
C VAL A 59 12.57 -5.19 1.12
N ARG A 60 12.23 -4.33 0.15
CA ARG A 60 11.23 -4.63 -0.87
C ARG A 60 11.56 -5.89 -1.65
N GLU A 61 12.81 -6.06 -2.09
CA GLU A 61 13.22 -7.25 -2.85
C GLU A 61 13.21 -8.51 -1.99
N ARG A 62 13.56 -8.43 -0.70
CA ARG A 62 13.38 -9.57 0.23
C ARG A 62 11.91 -9.97 0.36
N MET A 63 10.98 -9.01 0.40
CA MET A 63 9.54 -9.30 0.42
C MET A 63 9.06 -9.92 -0.90
N ARG A 64 9.57 -9.44 -2.05
CA ARG A 64 9.23 -10.00 -3.37
C ARG A 64 9.73 -11.43 -3.58
N ALA A 65 10.77 -11.84 -2.86
CA ALA A 65 11.32 -13.19 -2.91
C ALA A 65 10.55 -14.21 -2.04
N MET A 66 9.55 -13.79 -1.26
CA MET A 66 8.72 -14.70 -0.46
C MET A 66 7.81 -15.56 -1.35
N LEU A 67 7.52 -16.80 -0.90
CA LEU A 67 6.70 -17.77 -1.66
C LEU A 67 5.33 -17.20 -2.08
N ASP A 68 4.68 -16.45 -1.19
CA ASP A 68 3.36 -15.86 -1.40
C ASP A 68 3.43 -14.38 -1.83
N ALA A 69 4.56 -13.92 -2.39
CA ALA A 69 4.70 -12.51 -2.82
C ALA A 69 3.67 -12.09 -3.88
N ASN A 70 3.11 -13.04 -4.63
CA ASN A 70 2.01 -12.83 -5.57
C ASN A 70 0.69 -12.41 -4.89
N ARG A 71 0.57 -12.52 -3.56
CA ARG A 71 -0.56 -12.01 -2.78
C ARG A 71 -0.44 -10.50 -2.47
N LEU A 72 0.66 -9.85 -2.86
CA LEU A 72 0.91 -8.43 -2.64
C LEU A 72 1.00 -7.67 -3.97
N ALA A 73 0.36 -6.51 -4.06
CA ALA A 73 0.50 -5.58 -5.18
C ALA A 73 1.59 -4.55 -4.87
N PHE A 74 2.80 -4.74 -5.42
CA PHE A 74 3.93 -3.82 -5.21
C PHE A 74 3.85 -2.60 -6.12
N THR A 75 3.93 -1.40 -5.56
CA THR A 75 4.06 -0.17 -6.35
C THR A 75 5.44 -0.07 -7.02
N PRO A 76 5.57 0.74 -8.09
CA PRO A 76 6.86 1.07 -8.69
C PRO A 76 7.81 1.75 -7.69
N VAL A 77 9.12 1.47 -7.79
CA VAL A 77 10.15 2.09 -6.92
C VAL A 77 10.12 3.62 -7.02
N SER A 78 9.97 4.16 -8.24
CA SER A 78 9.86 5.60 -8.48
C SER A 78 8.66 6.27 -7.82
N SER A 79 7.69 5.49 -7.33
CA SER A 79 6.50 5.99 -6.64
C SER A 79 6.58 5.88 -5.12
N LEU A 80 7.68 5.39 -4.55
CA LEU A 80 7.82 5.24 -3.10
C LEU A 80 7.86 6.61 -2.42
N HIS A 81 6.96 6.79 -1.45
CA HIS A 81 6.82 8.06 -0.74
C HIS A 81 6.22 7.85 0.65
N MET A 82 6.43 8.85 1.52
CA MET A 82 5.64 9.04 2.73
C MET A 82 4.55 10.07 2.42
N THR A 83 3.28 9.72 2.68
CA THR A 83 2.19 10.68 2.60
C THR A 83 2.23 11.60 3.83
N LEU A 84 2.26 12.92 3.59
CA LEU A 84 2.23 13.94 4.64
C LEU A 84 0.80 14.42 4.89
N PHE A 85 0.03 14.62 3.82
CA PHE A 85 -1.37 15.00 3.88
C PHE A 85 -2.13 14.36 2.72
N GLN A 86 -3.19 13.60 3.04
CA GLN A 86 -4.07 13.03 2.02
C GLN A 86 -5.01 14.11 1.51
N GLY A 87 -4.95 14.37 0.20
CA GLY A 87 -5.92 15.21 -0.47
C GLY A 87 -7.18 14.44 -0.86
N ILE A 88 -7.79 14.83 -1.97
CA ILE A 88 -9.01 14.20 -2.47
C ILE A 88 -8.72 12.95 -3.30
N ILE A 89 -9.67 12.03 -3.33
CA ILE A 89 -9.62 10.83 -4.17
C ILE A 89 -11.01 10.49 -4.70
N GLU A 90 -11.07 10.06 -5.96
CA GLU A 90 -12.31 9.84 -6.71
C GLU A 90 -13.35 9.03 -5.93
N ARG A 91 -12.90 7.95 -5.28
CA ARG A 91 -13.79 7.01 -4.59
C ARG A 91 -14.23 7.46 -3.20
N ARG A 92 -13.87 8.68 -2.79
CA ARG A 92 -14.20 9.24 -1.48
C ARG A 92 -14.68 10.70 -1.55
N ARG A 93 -15.58 10.98 -2.51
CA ARG A 93 -16.30 12.26 -2.66
C ARG A 93 -17.36 12.47 -1.57
N ARG A 94 -16.92 12.58 -0.32
CA ARG A 94 -17.79 12.85 0.84
C ARG A 94 -17.03 13.53 1.97
N LEU A 95 -17.74 14.34 2.77
CA LEU A 95 -17.22 14.82 4.04
C LEU A 95 -16.89 13.64 4.98
N PRO A 96 -15.85 13.72 5.83
CA PRO A 96 -14.92 14.84 6.00
C PRO A 96 -13.68 14.77 5.06
N TYR A 97 -13.71 13.96 4.00
CA TYR A 97 -12.57 13.70 3.12
C TYR A 97 -12.52 14.58 1.87
N TRP A 98 -13.59 15.35 1.64
CA TRP A 98 -13.73 16.29 0.55
C TRP A 98 -13.93 17.69 1.14
N PRO A 99 -13.40 18.77 0.53
CA PRO A 99 -13.70 20.12 0.97
C PRO A 99 -15.22 20.37 0.89
N ARG A 100 -15.75 21.19 1.80
CA ARG A 100 -17.18 21.54 1.76
C ARG A 100 -17.51 22.46 0.58
N ASP A 101 -16.56 23.29 0.19
CA ASP A 101 -16.67 24.38 -0.78
C ASP A 101 -15.56 24.28 -1.84
#